data_AF-A0AAU5Z5M7-F1
#
_entry.id   AF-A0AAU5Z5M7-F1
#
_cell.length_a   1.000
_cell.length_b   1.000
_cell.length_c   1.000
_cell.angle_alpha   90.00
_cell.angle_beta   90.00
_cell.angle_gamma   90.00
#
_symmetry.space_group_name_H-M   'P 1'
#
loop_
_entity.id
_entity.type
_entity.pdbx_description
1 polymer ?
#
loop_
_entity_poly.entity_id
_entity_poly.type
_entity_poly.pdbx_seq_one_letter_code
_entity_poly.pdbx_strand_id
1 'polypeptide(L)'
;MTQLPAFVTRPLVDAYADALGPDVFPPAVTPAGTVVESGLTDGVPLRVVLDASRTLVLAVPVGAARVLLDADPLTVVWDDLTAGTSFERTPVDLPRPRLTLVVDERIADSAVVVEHRPIQLADNGRAQVEVVVDRLVVTAATLRAPGASGSRLVLRWRDLLVAADSGPAPTPRDPALDLVRRSAR
;
A
#
# COMPACT_ATOMS: atom_id res chain seq x y z
N MET A 1 31.36 -17.17 23.23
CA MET A 1 30.68 -17.53 21.97
C MET A 1 29.36 -16.79 21.94
N THR A 2 29.20 -15.84 21.03
CA THR A 2 28.06 -14.91 20.97
C THR A 2 26.90 -15.59 20.26
N GLN A 3 25.81 -15.83 20.99
CA GLN A 3 24.60 -16.48 20.51
C GLN A 3 23.72 -15.43 19.81
N LEU A 4 23.51 -15.58 18.50
CA LEU A 4 22.60 -14.74 17.71
C LEU A 4 21.14 -15.00 18.16
N PRO A 5 20.30 -13.97 18.34
CA PRO A 5 18.89 -14.19 18.64
C PRO A 5 18.17 -14.80 17.44
N ALA A 6 17.34 -15.81 17.71
CA ALA A 6 16.53 -16.47 16.71
C ALA A 6 15.55 -15.48 16.07
N PHE A 7 15.65 -15.31 14.76
CA PHE A 7 14.64 -14.61 13.97
C PHE A 7 13.33 -15.41 14.07
N VAL A 8 12.33 -14.83 14.72
CA VAL A 8 10.96 -15.33 14.70
C VAL A 8 10.40 -15.04 13.30
N THR A 9 10.60 -15.99 12.38
CA THR A 9 9.94 -16.02 11.08
C THR A 9 8.46 -16.27 11.34
N ARG A 10 7.65 -15.20 11.39
CA ARG A 10 6.19 -15.38 11.27
C ARG A 10 5.89 -15.84 9.85
N PRO A 11 5.10 -16.91 9.65
CA PRO A 11 4.71 -17.32 8.32
C PRO A 11 3.80 -16.23 7.73
N LEU A 12 4.24 -15.63 6.62
CA LEU A 12 3.44 -14.79 5.73
C LEU A 12 2.41 -15.70 5.04
N VAL A 13 1.31 -16.00 5.71
CA VAL A 13 0.17 -16.67 5.09
C VAL A 13 -0.77 -15.59 4.56
N ASP A 14 -1.12 -15.71 3.28
CA ASP A 14 -2.02 -14.90 2.45
C ASP A 14 -3.46 -14.73 2.97
N ALA A 15 -3.70 -14.83 4.27
CA ALA A 15 -5.02 -14.80 4.88
C ALA A 15 -5.75 -13.44 4.81
N TYR A 16 -5.10 -12.40 4.28
CA TYR A 16 -5.74 -11.07 4.16
C TYR A 16 -6.55 -10.91 2.87
N ALA A 17 -6.26 -11.69 1.82
CA ALA A 17 -7.00 -11.59 0.55
C ALA A 17 -8.44 -12.11 0.68
N ASP A 18 -8.66 -13.14 1.50
CA ASP A 18 -9.98 -13.73 1.74
C ASP A 18 -10.83 -12.97 2.78
N ALA A 19 -10.22 -12.06 3.55
CA ALA A 19 -10.92 -11.31 4.61
C ALA A 19 -11.65 -10.05 4.09
N LEU A 20 -11.41 -9.65 2.85
CA LEU A 20 -12.09 -8.52 2.22
C LEU A 20 -13.41 -8.99 1.61
N GLY A 21 -14.45 -9.09 2.44
CA GLY A 21 -15.83 -9.29 1.98
C GLY A 21 -16.27 -8.18 1.01
N PRO A 22 -17.34 -8.40 0.22
CA PRO A 22 -17.85 -7.43 -0.73
C PRO A 22 -18.64 -6.34 0.00
N ASP A 23 -17.97 -5.47 0.76
CA ASP A 23 -18.61 -4.32 1.36
C ASP A 23 -18.56 -3.10 0.44
N VAL A 24 -19.73 -2.48 0.33
CA VAL A 24 -20.04 -1.29 -0.45
C VAL A 24 -19.28 -0.11 0.17
N PHE A 25 -18.16 0.26 -0.43
CA PHE A 25 -17.43 1.46 -0.05
C PHE A 25 -17.96 2.68 -0.80
N PRO A 26 -18.04 3.85 -0.14
CA PRO A 26 -18.42 5.10 -0.80
C PRO A 26 -17.49 5.37 -2.00
N PRO A 27 -17.97 6.06 -3.05
CA PRO A 27 -17.14 6.38 -4.21
C PRO A 27 -15.86 7.05 -3.73
N ALA A 28 -14.72 6.57 -4.22
CA ALA A 28 -13.41 7.09 -3.88
C ALA A 28 -13.39 8.60 -4.16
N VAL A 29 -13.55 9.41 -3.12
CA VAL A 29 -13.31 10.85 -3.20
C VAL A 29 -11.82 10.98 -3.41
N THR A 30 -11.42 11.32 -4.64
CA THR A 30 -10.02 11.54 -5.02
C THR A 30 -9.39 12.54 -4.05
N PRO A 31 -8.53 12.11 -3.11
CA PRO A 31 -7.95 13.05 -2.16
C PRO A 31 -6.95 13.94 -2.89
N ALA A 32 -6.94 15.24 -2.57
CA ALA A 32 -5.85 16.13 -2.95
C ALA A 32 -4.57 15.64 -2.27
N GLY A 33 -3.54 15.37 -3.07
CA GLY A 33 -2.26 14.85 -2.61
C GLY A 33 -1.15 15.14 -3.62
N THR A 34 0.09 14.96 -3.19
CA THR A 34 1.28 15.10 -4.03
C THR A 34 1.37 13.91 -4.98
N VAL A 35 1.44 14.19 -6.28
CA VAL A 35 1.65 13.17 -7.32
C VAL A 35 3.14 12.93 -7.49
N VAL A 36 3.53 11.65 -7.52
CA VAL A 36 4.89 11.21 -7.85
C VAL A 36 4.83 10.28 -9.05
N GLU A 37 5.61 10.60 -10.06
CA GLU A 37 5.84 9.74 -11.21
C GLU A 37 7.31 9.32 -11.24
N SER A 38 7.57 8.02 -11.38
CA SER A 38 8.93 7.50 -11.38
C SER A 38 9.07 6.33 -12.35
N GLY A 39 10.12 6.39 -13.18
CA GLY A 39 10.60 5.20 -13.88
C GLY A 39 11.35 4.30 -12.92
N LEU A 40 11.24 2.98 -13.09
CA LEU A 40 11.99 2.02 -12.27
C LEU A 40 13.35 1.71 -12.91
N THR A 41 14.08 2.74 -13.35
CA THR A 41 15.36 2.57 -14.05
C THR A 41 16.45 2.01 -13.16
N ASP A 42 16.38 2.28 -11.85
CA ASP A 42 17.33 1.74 -10.88
C ASP A 42 16.94 0.32 -10.40
N GLY A 43 15.85 -0.24 -10.95
CA GLY A 43 15.33 -1.55 -10.58
C GLY A 43 14.41 -1.53 -9.36
N VAL A 44 14.22 -2.71 -8.78
CA VAL A 44 13.47 -2.92 -7.52
C VAL A 44 14.45 -3.40 -6.45
N PRO A 45 14.39 -2.88 -5.19
CA PRO A 45 13.39 -1.97 -4.65
C PRO A 45 13.51 -0.52 -5.13
N LEU A 46 12.38 0.11 -5.43
CA LEU A 46 12.32 1.54 -5.74
C LEU A 46 12.15 2.35 -4.46
N ARG A 47 12.90 3.45 -4.35
CA ARG A 47 12.80 4.40 -3.24
C ARG A 47 12.14 5.70 -3.70
N VAL A 48 11.13 6.15 -2.97
CA VAL A 48 10.45 7.43 -3.17
C VAL A 48 10.59 8.25 -1.90
N VAL A 49 11.41 9.29 -1.96
CA VAL A 49 11.60 10.21 -0.83
C VAL A 49 10.36 11.10 -0.72
N LEU A 50 9.69 11.07 0.43
CA LEU A 50 8.55 11.95 0.70
C LEU A 50 9.03 13.28 1.26
N ASP A 51 9.95 13.22 2.23
CA ASP A 51 10.60 14.37 2.85
C ASP A 51 11.94 13.96 3.50
N ALA A 52 12.47 14.80 4.40
CA ALA A 52 13.75 14.59 5.06
C ALA A 52 13.81 13.37 5.99
N SER A 53 12.68 12.93 6.56
CA SER A 53 12.63 11.80 7.50
C SER A 53 11.90 10.57 6.93
N ARG A 54 11.09 10.74 5.89
CA ARG A 54 10.19 9.70 5.39
C ARG A 54 10.50 9.29 3.96
N THR A 55 10.58 7.98 3.75
CA THR A 55 10.78 7.36 2.44
C THR A 55 9.80 6.20 2.27
N LEU A 56 9.17 6.11 1.10
CA LEU A 56 8.46 4.91 0.67
C LEU A 56 9.40 3.99 -0.09
N VAL A 57 9.32 2.69 0.20
CA VAL A 57 10.05 1.64 -0.52
C VAL A 57 9.05 0.70 -1.16
N LEU A 58 9.04 0.67 -2.49
CA LEU A 58 8.28 -0.31 -3.26
C LEU A 58 9.16 -1.53 -3.51
N ALA A 59 8.71 -2.69 -3.03
CA ALA A 59 9.38 -3.96 -3.23
C ALA A 59 8.43 -4.98 -3.88
N VAL A 60 8.95 -5.79 -4.80
CA VAL A 60 8.23 -6.89 -5.43
C VAL A 60 8.80 -8.19 -4.89
N PRO A 61 8.02 -9.00 -4.15
CA PRO A 61 8.50 -10.30 -3.69
C PRO A 61 8.62 -11.24 -4.89
N VAL A 62 9.77 -11.93 -5.02
CA VAL A 62 10.04 -12.82 -6.16
C VAL A 62 9.74 -14.27 -5.81
N GLY A 63 8.45 -14.60 -5.74
CA GLY A 63 7.95 -15.93 -5.35
C GLY A 63 8.11 -17.04 -6.39
N ALA A 64 8.65 -16.76 -7.58
CA ALA A 64 8.87 -17.75 -8.65
C ALA A 64 10.05 -17.36 -9.56
N ALA A 65 11.19 -17.05 -8.95
CA ALA A 65 12.36 -16.46 -9.63
C ALA A 65 12.77 -17.15 -10.94
N ARG A 66 12.62 -18.48 -11.05
CA ARG A 66 12.96 -19.22 -12.28
C ARG A 66 12.07 -18.84 -13.47
N VAL A 67 10.76 -18.76 -13.26
CA VAL A 67 9.80 -18.32 -14.29
C VAL A 67 10.14 -16.90 -14.75
N LEU A 68 10.50 -16.04 -13.79
CA LEU A 68 10.87 -14.65 -14.07
C LEU A 68 12.23 -14.50 -14.75
N LEU A 69 13.13 -15.49 -14.70
CA LEU A 69 14.40 -15.50 -15.44
C LEU A 69 14.23 -16.00 -16.87
N ASP A 70 13.31 -16.94 -17.09
CA ASP A 70 13.05 -17.56 -18.40
C ASP A 70 12.07 -16.75 -19.28
N ALA A 71 11.32 -15.81 -18.69
CA ALA A 71 10.38 -14.95 -19.42
C ALA A 71 11.08 -13.99 -20.43
N ASP A 72 10.31 -13.43 -21.36
CA ASP A 72 10.80 -12.30 -22.19
C ASP A 72 11.07 -11.08 -21.27
N PRO A 73 12.20 -10.36 -21.41
CA PRO A 73 12.49 -9.17 -20.61
C PRO A 73 11.38 -8.11 -20.62
N LEU A 74 10.63 -7.99 -21.71
CA LEU A 74 9.52 -7.05 -21.87
C LEU A 74 8.19 -7.61 -21.39
N THR A 75 8.12 -8.87 -20.96
CA THR A 75 6.93 -9.42 -20.31
C THR A 75 6.58 -8.56 -19.10
N VAL A 76 5.34 -8.06 -19.10
CA VAL A 76 4.78 -7.34 -17.97
C VAL A 76 4.39 -8.36 -16.90
N VAL A 77 5.05 -8.29 -15.75
CA VAL A 77 4.85 -9.20 -14.62
C VAL A 77 3.87 -8.62 -13.61
N TRP A 78 3.65 -7.30 -13.67
CA TRP A 78 2.62 -6.60 -12.94
C TRP A 78 2.10 -5.43 -13.76
N ASP A 79 0.80 -5.37 -14.00
CA ASP A 79 0.12 -4.20 -14.59
C ASP A 79 -1.21 -3.98 -13.87
N ASP A 80 -1.30 -2.85 -13.21
CA ASP A 80 -2.55 -2.44 -12.56
C ASP A 80 -3.64 -2.10 -13.60
N LEU A 81 -3.32 -1.60 -14.80
CA LEU A 81 -4.33 -1.16 -15.78
C LEU A 81 -5.19 -2.30 -16.36
N THR A 82 -4.71 -3.54 -16.30
CA THR A 82 -5.39 -4.72 -16.87
C THR A 82 -6.11 -5.58 -15.83
N ALA A 83 -6.11 -5.19 -14.55
CA ALA A 83 -6.75 -5.99 -13.49
C ALA A 83 -8.28 -6.15 -13.67
N GLY A 84 -8.90 -5.41 -14.61
CA GLY A 84 -10.30 -5.54 -15.01
C GLY A 84 -10.57 -6.08 -16.42
N THR A 85 -9.55 -6.30 -17.26
CA THR A 85 -9.73 -6.83 -18.63
C THR A 85 -8.81 -8.01 -18.85
N SER A 86 -9.43 -9.16 -19.11
CA SER A 86 -8.80 -10.45 -19.39
C SER A 86 -7.89 -10.38 -20.62
N PHE A 87 -6.66 -9.92 -20.43
CA PHE A 87 -5.52 -10.45 -21.16
C PHE A 87 -4.99 -11.64 -20.38
N GLU A 88 -4.54 -12.67 -21.10
CA GLU A 88 -4.04 -13.94 -20.55
C GLU A 88 -3.35 -13.72 -19.21
N ARG A 89 -3.99 -14.19 -18.13
CA ARG A 89 -3.41 -14.28 -16.80
C ARG A 89 -2.01 -14.86 -16.95
N THR A 90 -0.98 -14.08 -16.65
CA THR A 90 0.35 -14.63 -16.42
C THR A 90 0.20 -15.78 -15.41
N PRO A 91 0.73 -16.98 -15.69
CA PRO A 91 0.36 -18.22 -14.99
C PRO A 91 1.03 -18.38 -13.62
N VAL A 92 1.16 -17.30 -12.85
CA VAL A 92 1.80 -17.37 -11.53
C VAL A 92 1.06 -16.46 -10.57
N ASP A 93 0.57 -17.04 -9.46
CA ASP A 93 0.21 -16.32 -8.23
C ASP A 93 1.49 -15.70 -7.64
N LEU A 94 2.04 -14.69 -8.32
CA LEU A 94 3.19 -13.96 -7.81
C LEU A 94 2.74 -13.17 -6.59
N PRO A 95 3.50 -13.22 -5.49
CA PRO A 95 3.20 -12.40 -4.33
C PRO A 95 3.19 -10.92 -4.72
N ARG A 96 2.17 -10.21 -4.24
CA ARG A 96 1.89 -8.83 -4.65
C ARG A 96 3.01 -7.87 -4.23
N PRO A 97 3.26 -6.79 -5.00
CA PRO A 97 4.15 -5.72 -4.58
C PRO A 97 3.73 -5.16 -3.21
N ARG A 98 4.71 -4.72 -2.42
CA ARG A 98 4.51 -4.11 -1.11
C ARG A 98 5.11 -2.72 -1.06
N LEU A 99 4.39 -1.82 -0.41
CA LEU A 99 4.83 -0.47 -0.12
C LEU A 99 5.19 -0.40 1.37
N THR A 100 6.41 0.01 1.66
CA THR A 100 6.94 0.08 3.03
C THR A 100 7.29 1.52 3.37
N LEU A 101 6.75 2.03 4.47
CA LEU A 101 7.13 3.33 5.03
C LEU A 101 8.38 3.15 5.88
N VAL A 102 9.39 3.96 5.58
CA VAL A 102 10.61 4.11 6.37
C VAL A 102 10.60 5.51 6.97
N VAL A 103 10.74 5.61 8.30
CA VAL A 103 10.81 6.86 9.06
C VAL A 103 12.10 6.85 9.85
N ASP A 104 12.93 7.88 9.69
CA ASP A 104 14.22 8.03 10.38
C ASP A 104 15.07 6.74 10.29
N GLU A 105 15.21 6.23 9.06
CA GLU A 105 15.94 4.99 8.71
C GLU A 105 15.37 3.68 9.30
N ARG A 106 14.22 3.71 9.97
CA ARG A 106 13.53 2.53 10.51
C ARG A 106 12.28 2.18 9.69
N ILE A 107 12.03 0.89 9.49
CA ILE A 107 10.76 0.40 8.96
C ILE A 107 9.63 0.72 9.96
N ALA A 108 8.68 1.54 9.53
CA ALA A 108 7.53 1.93 10.33
C ALA A 108 6.33 1.01 10.08
N ASP A 109 5.96 0.81 8.82
CA ASP A 109 4.82 -0.02 8.42
C ASP A 109 4.97 -0.50 6.97
N SER A 110 4.23 -1.55 6.59
CA SER A 110 4.28 -2.14 5.26
C SER A 110 2.96 -2.79 4.86
N ALA A 111 2.43 -2.39 3.71
CA ALA A 111 1.17 -2.90 3.18
C ALA A 111 1.35 -3.46 1.77
N VAL A 112 0.44 -4.36 1.39
CA VAL A 112 0.34 -4.85 0.01
C VAL A 112 -0.24 -3.74 -0.86
N VAL A 113 0.32 -3.56 -2.05
CA VAL A 113 -0.22 -2.65 -3.05
C VAL A 113 -1.49 -3.24 -3.63
N VAL A 114 -2.59 -2.50 -3.47
CA VAL A 114 -3.87 -2.79 -4.11
C VAL A 114 -4.23 -1.56 -4.94
N GLU A 115 -4.48 -1.80 -6.23
CA GLU A 115 -4.76 -0.77 -7.21
C GLU A 115 -5.87 0.20 -6.76
N HIS A 116 -5.62 1.49 -6.93
CA HIS A 116 -6.59 2.57 -6.67
C HIS A 116 -7.20 2.56 -5.25
N ARG A 117 -6.63 1.77 -4.33
CA ARG A 117 -7.05 1.72 -2.92
C ARG A 117 -6.12 2.61 -2.09
N PRO A 118 -6.69 3.47 -1.23
CA PRO A 118 -5.90 4.17 -0.22
C PRO A 118 -5.23 3.17 0.72
N ILE A 119 -3.92 3.32 0.87
CA ILE A 119 -3.08 2.59 1.81
C ILE A 119 -2.67 3.59 2.89
N GLN A 120 -3.08 3.36 4.12
CA GLN A 120 -2.62 4.13 5.26
C GLN A 120 -1.43 3.43 5.87
N LEU A 121 -0.29 4.13 5.92
CA LEU A 121 0.94 3.62 6.56
C LEU A 121 1.16 4.38 7.86
N ALA A 122 1.36 3.62 8.92
CA ALA A 122 1.51 4.14 10.26
C ALA A 122 2.98 4.21 10.71
N ASP A 123 3.24 5.04 11.72
CA ASP A 123 4.41 4.88 12.56
C ASP A 123 3.99 4.86 14.03
N ASN A 124 4.49 3.89 14.79
CA ASN A 124 4.15 3.68 16.19
C ASN A 124 2.63 3.66 16.46
N GLY A 125 1.87 3.02 15.55
CA GLY A 125 0.42 2.89 15.65
C GLY A 125 -0.38 4.14 15.27
N ARG A 126 0.27 5.21 14.78
CA ARG A 126 -0.39 6.43 14.29
C ARG A 126 -0.27 6.52 12.78
N ALA A 127 -1.39 6.67 12.08
CA ALA A 127 -1.39 6.88 10.63
C ALA A 127 -0.62 8.17 10.30
N GLN A 128 0.37 8.06 9.40
CA GLN A 128 1.26 9.16 9.02
C GLN A 128 0.99 9.63 7.60
N VAL A 129 0.83 8.67 6.69
CA VAL A 129 0.66 8.95 5.27
C VAL A 129 -0.44 8.06 4.71
N GLU A 130 -1.19 8.63 3.77
CA GLU A 130 -2.08 7.88 2.91
C GLU A 130 -1.52 7.90 1.50
N VAL A 131 -1.42 6.73 0.88
CA VAL A 131 -0.88 6.55 -0.46
C VAL A 131 -1.91 5.85 -1.33
N VAL A 132 -2.11 6.36 -2.54
CA VAL A 132 -2.88 5.68 -3.59
C VAL A 132 -1.91 5.40 -4.74
N VAL A 133 -1.78 4.14 -5.11
CA VAL A 133 -1.04 3.76 -6.33
C VAL A 133 -2.03 3.86 -7.49
N ASP A 134 -1.79 4.83 -8.36
CA ASP A 134 -2.64 5.07 -9.54
C ASP A 134 -2.22 4.20 -10.72
N ARG A 135 -0.93 3.86 -10.79
CA ARG A 135 -0.41 2.95 -11.81
C ARG A 135 0.88 2.30 -11.34
N LEU A 136 0.94 0.99 -11.44
CA LEU A 136 2.19 0.24 -11.35
C LEU A 136 2.31 -0.69 -12.55
N VAL A 137 3.38 -0.49 -13.32
CA VAL A 137 3.81 -1.40 -14.37
C VAL A 137 5.20 -1.89 -14.03
N VAL A 138 5.36 -3.21 -13.88
CA VAL A 138 6.65 -3.86 -13.66
C VAL A 138 6.86 -4.91 -14.75
N THR A 139 8.00 -4.86 -15.41
CA THR A 139 8.44 -5.84 -16.39
C THR A 139 9.48 -6.79 -15.79
N ALA A 140 9.60 -7.98 -16.36
CA ALA A 140 10.56 -8.99 -15.92
C ALA A 140 12.00 -8.45 -15.91
N ALA A 141 12.38 -7.61 -16.88
CA ALA A 141 13.70 -6.98 -16.94
C ALA A 141 14.05 -6.19 -15.67
N THR A 142 13.12 -5.41 -15.13
CA THR A 142 13.33 -4.58 -13.93
C THR A 142 13.61 -5.41 -12.68
N LEU A 143 13.06 -6.61 -12.62
CA LEU A 143 13.30 -7.54 -11.52
C LEU A 143 14.66 -8.24 -11.63
N ARG A 144 15.25 -8.29 -12.83
CA ARG A 144 16.55 -8.93 -13.09
C ARG A 144 17.71 -7.96 -12.91
N ALA A 145 17.57 -6.73 -13.41
CA ALA A 145 18.62 -5.73 -13.38
C ALA A 145 18.05 -4.30 -13.51
N PRO A 146 18.79 -3.29 -13.01
CA PRO A 146 18.54 -1.90 -13.35
C PRO A 146 18.58 -1.67 -14.87
N GLY A 147 17.72 -0.79 -15.38
CA GLY A 147 17.69 -0.37 -16.78
C GLY A 147 16.35 0.21 -17.22
N ALA A 148 16.34 0.81 -18.41
CA ALA A 148 15.13 1.33 -19.04
C ALA A 148 14.31 0.18 -19.66
N SER A 149 13.42 -0.39 -18.86
CA SER A 149 12.63 -1.58 -19.20
C SER A 149 11.14 -1.28 -19.47
N GLY A 150 10.77 0.00 -19.47
CA GLY A 150 9.38 0.45 -19.54
C GLY A 150 8.59 0.39 -18.24
N SER A 151 9.20 -0.08 -17.13
CA SER A 151 8.54 -0.11 -15.81
C SER A 151 8.35 1.29 -15.22
N ARG A 152 7.18 1.52 -14.62
CA ARG A 152 6.75 2.83 -14.11
C ARG A 152 5.85 2.71 -12.88
N LEU A 153 6.01 3.68 -11.98
CA LEU A 153 5.13 3.94 -10.85
C LEU A 153 4.52 5.34 -10.99
N VAL A 154 3.21 5.43 -10.79
CA VAL A 154 2.48 6.67 -10.54
C VAL A 154 1.73 6.49 -9.24
N LEU A 155 2.01 7.34 -8.26
CA LEU A 155 1.29 7.35 -6.99
C LEU A 155 0.93 8.76 -6.58
N ARG A 156 -0.08 8.84 -5.73
CA ARG A 156 -0.45 10.03 -4.98
C ARG A 156 -0.28 9.76 -3.51
N TRP A 157 0.21 10.74 -2.77
CA TRP A 157 0.30 10.63 -1.33
C TRP A 157 -0.09 11.93 -0.64
N ARG A 158 -0.53 11.82 0.61
CA ARG A 158 -0.78 12.97 1.48
C ARG A 158 -0.41 12.65 2.91
N ASP A 159 -0.09 13.69 3.65
CA ASP A 159 0.02 13.63 5.10
C ASP A 159 -1.35 13.38 5.72
N LEU A 160 -1.38 12.41 6.63
CA LEU A 160 -2.46 12.28 7.59
C LEU A 160 -1.99 13.02 8.85
N LEU A 161 -2.37 14.30 8.96
CA LEU A 161 -2.25 15.00 10.23
C LEU A 161 -2.94 14.15 11.30
N VAL A 162 -2.34 14.06 12.48
CA VAL A 162 -2.96 13.47 13.67
C VAL A 162 -4.37 14.05 13.75
N ALA A 163 -5.39 13.23 13.46
CA ALA A 163 -6.75 13.60 13.81
C ALA A 163 -6.69 13.87 15.30
N ALA A 164 -6.91 15.14 15.70
CA ALA A 164 -7.03 15.49 17.10
C ALA A 164 -8.01 14.49 17.68
N ASP A 165 -7.56 13.74 18.68
CA ASP A 165 -8.26 12.62 19.32
C ASP A 165 -9.75 12.94 19.41
N SER A 166 -10.51 12.54 18.40
CA SER A 166 -11.94 12.73 18.37
C SER A 166 -12.40 11.60 19.25
N GLY A 167 -12.42 11.88 20.55
CA GLY A 167 -12.89 10.98 21.58
C GLY A 167 -14.23 10.35 21.18
N PRO A 168 -14.66 9.30 21.89
CA PRO A 168 -15.85 8.53 21.51
C PRO A 168 -16.97 9.48 21.10
N ALA A 169 -17.54 9.23 19.90
CA ALA A 169 -18.56 10.08 19.30
C ALA A 169 -19.55 10.51 20.40
N PRO A 170 -19.87 11.81 20.52
CA PRO A 170 -20.84 12.23 21.51
C PRO A 170 -22.10 11.41 21.28
N THR A 171 -22.47 10.61 22.27
CA THR A 171 -23.69 9.81 22.23
C THR A 171 -24.82 10.74 21.78
N PRO A 172 -25.59 10.36 20.73
CA PRO A 172 -26.72 11.17 20.28
C PRO A 172 -27.58 11.49 21.50
N ARG A 173 -27.70 12.78 21.81
CA ARG A 173 -28.56 13.22 22.91
C ARG A 173 -29.98 12.87 22.49
N ASP A 174 -30.58 11.91 23.18
CA ASP A 174 -31.94 11.46 22.88
C ASP A 174 -32.91 12.65 23.05
N PRO A 175 -33.58 13.10 21.99
CA PRO A 175 -34.54 14.22 22.06
C PRO A 175 -35.74 13.90 22.97
N ALA A 176 -35.97 12.63 23.33
CA ALA A 176 -37.02 12.25 24.29
C ALA A 176 -36.75 12.75 25.71
N LEU A 177 -35.48 12.99 26.10
CA LEU A 177 -35.14 13.50 27.44
C LEU A 177 -35.40 15.01 27.62
N ASP A 178 -35.56 15.76 26.54
CA ASP A 178 -35.88 17.20 26.59
C ASP A 178 -37.38 17.48 26.75
N LEU A 179 -38.25 16.51 26.45
CA LEU A 179 -39.70 16.67 26.58
C LEU A 179 -40.22 16.50 28.01
N VAL A 180 -39.52 15.76 28.86
CA VAL A 180 -39.91 15.55 30.27
C VAL A 180 -39.60 16.79 31.13
N ARG A 181 -38.66 17.65 30.72
CA ARG A 181 -38.33 18.89 31.46
C ARG A 181 -39.20 20.10 31.10
N ARG A 182 -39.94 20.08 29.99
CA ARG A 182 -40.85 21.18 29.60
C ARG A 182 -42.30 20.99 30.03
N SER A 183 -42.65 19.83 30.58
CA SER A 183 -44.02 19.51 31.04
C SER A 183 -44.20 19.62 32.56
N ALA A 184 -43.19 20.12 33.30
CA ALA A 184 -43.24 20.33 34.74
C ALA A 184 -43.08 21.81 35.16
N ARG A 185 -43.58 22.76 34.34
CA ARG A 185 -43.77 24.16 34.72
C ARG A 185 -45.20 24.59 34.46
#